data_AF-A0A7C5QKY9-F1
#
_entry.id   AF-A0A7C5QKY9-F1
#
_cell.length_a   1.000
_cell.length_b   1.000
_cell.length_c   1.000
_cell.angle_alpha   90.00
_cell.angle_beta   90.00
_cell.angle_gamma   90.00
#
_symmetry.space_group_name_H-M   'P 1'
#
loop_
_entity.id
_entity.type
_entity.pdbx_description
1 polymer ?
#
loop_
_entity_poly.entity_id
_entity_poly.type
_entity_poly.pdbx_seq_one_letter_code
_entity_poly.pdbx_strand_id
1 'polypeptide(L)' 'MSALHLSNRQARHLWLAQNHLLAPPTGPLDLAGLVAALGFVQIDTIRNVVRAHDHIIWSRNLNFREGGLWPLLASR' A
#
# COMPACT_ATOMS: atom_id res chain seq x y z
N MET A 1 -20.09 26.93 -12.59
CA MET A 1 -20.04 25.57 -12.01
C MET A 1 -19.78 25.71 -10.53
N SER A 2 -20.60 25.09 -9.67
CA SER A 2 -20.32 25.08 -8.22
C SER A 2 -19.21 24.07 -7.94
N ALA A 3 -18.26 24.40 -7.08
CA ALA A 3 -17.17 23.50 -6.71
C ALA A 3 -17.73 22.29 -5.94
N LEU A 4 -17.26 21.09 -6.27
CA LEU A 4 -17.57 19.88 -5.48
C LEU A 4 -16.95 20.04 -4.08
N HIS A 5 -17.79 20.04 -3.05
CA HIS A 5 -17.34 20.11 -1.66
C HIS A 5 -17.40 18.74 -0.99
N LEU A 6 -16.27 18.30 -0.42
CA LEU A 6 -16.16 17.06 0.35
C LEU A 6 -16.01 17.39 1.83
N SER A 7 -16.84 16.80 2.67
CA SER A 7 -16.59 16.81 4.12
C SER A 7 -15.31 16.01 4.44
N ASN A 8 -14.67 16.32 5.57
CA ASN A 8 -13.50 15.56 6.05
C ASN A 8 -13.77 14.06 6.16
N ARG A 9 -15.02 13.67 6.48
CA ARG A 9 -15.43 12.25 6.53
C ARG A 9 -15.38 11.61 5.15
N GLN A 10 -15.92 12.29 4.13
CA GLN A 10 -15.89 11.81 2.74
C GLN A 10 -14.45 11.78 2.21
N ALA A 11 -13.68 12.84 2.45
CA ALA A 11 -12.27 12.90 2.07
C ALA A 11 -11.46 11.76 2.70
N ARG A 12 -11.64 11.49 4.01
CA ARG A 12 -11.00 10.36 4.70
C ARG A 12 -11.40 9.02 4.10
N HIS A 13 -12.68 8.82 3.79
CA HIS A 13 -13.17 7.57 3.21
C HIS A 13 -12.52 7.33 1.84
N LEU A 14 -12.51 8.34 0.97
CA LEU A 14 -11.87 8.26 -0.34
C LEU A 14 -10.37 8.00 -0.21
N TRP A 15 -9.70 8.68 0.72
CA TRP A 15 -8.27 8.47 0.96
C TRP A 15 -7.98 7.04 1.43
N LEU A 16 -8.75 6.50 2.37
CA LEU A 16 -8.58 5.11 2.85
C LEU A 16 -8.86 4.10 1.73
N ALA A 17 -9.89 4.33 0.92
CA ALA A 17 -10.21 3.46 -0.22
C ALA A 17 -9.07 3.46 -1.25
N GLN A 18 -8.59 4.65 -1.66
CA GLN A 18 -7.52 4.80 -2.64
C GLN A 18 -6.19 4.21 -2.16
N ASN A 19 -5.94 4.20 -0.85
CA ASN A 19 -4.74 3.62 -0.24
C ASN A 19 -4.89 2.14 0.14
N HIS A 20 -6.01 1.51 -0.25
CA HIS A 20 -6.33 0.10 0.05
C HIS A 20 -6.35 -0.22 1.55
N LEU A 21 -6.80 0.73 2.37
CA LEU A 21 -6.87 0.62 3.84
C LEU A 21 -8.30 0.47 4.38
N LEU A 22 -9.30 0.38 3.50
CA LEU A 22 -10.70 0.26 3.90
C LEU A 22 -11.14 -1.20 4.10
N ALA A 23 -10.59 -2.12 3.32
CA ALA A 23 -10.91 -3.55 3.39
C ALA A 23 -10.05 -4.25 4.45
N PRO A 24 -10.53 -5.37 5.05
CA PRO A 24 -9.70 -6.21 5.90
C PRO A 24 -8.45 -6.71 5.14
N PRO A 25 -7.25 -6.68 5.75
CA PRO A 25 -6.00 -7.05 5.07
C PRO A 25 -5.78 -8.56 5.00
N THR A 26 -6.78 -9.31 4.55
CA THR A 26 -6.79 -10.78 4.45
C THR A 26 -6.98 -11.23 3.00
N GLY A 27 -6.71 -12.52 2.74
CA GLY A 27 -6.84 -13.11 1.40
C GLY A 27 -5.50 -13.33 0.69
N PRO A 28 -5.54 -13.83 -0.57
CA PRO A 28 -4.33 -14.14 -1.32
C PRO A 28 -3.46 -12.88 -1.53
N LEU A 29 -2.14 -13.06 -1.48
CA LEU A 29 -1.19 -11.98 -1.70
C LEU A 29 -0.89 -11.85 -3.20
N ASP A 30 -1.43 -10.81 -3.84
CA ASP A 30 -0.98 -10.31 -5.13
C ASP A 30 -0.12 -9.06 -4.91
N LEU A 31 1.18 -9.26 -4.75
CA LEU A 31 2.10 -8.18 -4.42
C LEU A 31 2.31 -7.21 -5.58
N ALA A 32 2.38 -7.70 -6.82
CA ALA A 32 2.57 -6.87 -8.00
C ALA A 32 1.33 -6.00 -8.26
N GLY A 33 0.14 -6.60 -8.17
CA GLY A 33 -1.13 -5.87 -8.28
C GLY A 33 -1.30 -4.82 -7.20
N LEU A 34 -0.93 -5.14 -5.95
CA LEU A 34 -0.98 -4.18 -4.84
C LEU A 34 -0.04 -2.99 -5.06
N VAL A 35 1.21 -3.22 -5.48
CA VAL A 35 2.16 -2.13 -5.78
C VAL A 35 1.67 -1.27 -6.94
N ALA A 36 1.10 -1.89 -7.99
CA ALA A 36 0.52 -1.15 -9.11
C ALA A 36 -0.68 -0.29 -8.68
N ALA A 37 -1.54 -0.80 -7.80
CA ALA A 37 -2.70 -0.08 -7.31
C ALA A 37 -2.32 1.10 -6.39
N LEU A 38 -1.24 0.96 -5.61
CA LEU A 38 -0.64 2.06 -4.85
C LEU A 38 0.08 3.09 -5.74
N GLY A 39 0.37 2.75 -7.00
CA GLY A 39 1.11 3.57 -7.96
C GLY A 39 2.63 3.48 -7.80
N PHE A 40 3.13 3.46 -6.56
CA PHE A 40 4.52 3.15 -6.24
C PHE A 40 4.69 2.77 -4.76
N VAL A 41 5.78 2.09 -4.44
CA VAL A 41 6.29 1.93 -3.07
C VAL A 41 7.79 2.20 -3.11
N GLN A 42 8.25 3.16 -2.31
CA GLN A 42 9.67 3.46 -2.21
C GLN A 42 10.37 2.45 -1.29
N ILE A 43 11.49 1.90 -1.74
CA ILE A 43 12.31 0.96 -0.97
C ILE A 43 13.53 1.71 -0.44
N ASP A 44 13.59 1.87 0.88
CA ASP A 44 14.72 2.49 1.54
C ASP A 44 15.75 1.42 1.95
N THR A 45 17.03 1.69 1.65
CA THR A 45 18.15 0.78 1.97
C THR A 45 18.68 0.97 3.40
N ILE A 46 18.18 1.96 4.13
CA ILE A 46 18.57 2.26 5.52
C ILE A 46 17.88 1.26 6.44
N ARG A 47 18.54 0.13 6.66
CA ARG A 47 18.05 -1.03 7.42
C ARG A 47 17.52 -0.70 8.84
N ASN A 48 18.02 0.39 9.43
CA ASN A 48 17.79 0.75 10.83
C ASN A 48 16.71 1.82 11.05
N VAL A 49 16.22 2.47 9.98
CA VAL A 49 15.12 3.45 10.06
C VAL A 49 13.87 2.76 9.50
N VAL A 50 13.39 1.80 10.30
CA VAL A 50 12.08 1.11 10.24
C VAL A 50 11.51 0.89 8.85
N ARG A 51 11.78 -0.30 8.28
CA ARG A 51 10.94 -1.16 7.41
C ARG A 51 9.63 -0.59 6.81
N ALA A 52 9.63 0.64 6.32
CA ALA A 52 8.39 1.36 6.03
C ALA A 52 7.65 0.74 4.86
N HIS A 53 8.38 0.32 3.82
CA HIS A 53 7.82 -0.41 2.69
C HIS A 53 7.17 -1.74 3.11
N ASP A 54 7.82 -2.49 4.00
CA ASP A 54 7.25 -3.74 4.50
C ASP A 54 5.97 -3.48 5.30
N HIS A 55 5.96 -2.45 6.16
CA HIS A 55 4.77 -2.06 6.92
C HIS A 55 3.65 -1.52 6.02
N ILE A 56 3.99 -0.76 4.98
CA ILE A 56 3.04 -0.30 3.97
C ILE A 56 2.33 -1.52 3.37
N ILE A 57 3.06 -2.53 2.92
CA ILE A 57 2.45 -3.69 2.26
C ILE A 57 1.70 -4.57 3.27
N TRP A 58 2.33 -4.86 4.41
CA TRP A 58 1.75 -5.73 5.43
C TRP A 58 0.42 -5.19 5.96
N SER A 59 0.26 -3.87 6.11
CA SER A 59 -1.01 -3.30 6.57
C SER A 59 -2.15 -3.44 5.56
N ARG A 60 -1.88 -3.76 4.29
CA ARG A 60 -2.88 -4.08 3.26
C ARG A 60 -3.07 -5.58 3.06
N ASN A 61 -2.06 -6.39 3.39
CA ASN A 61 -2.16 -7.84 3.35
C ASN A 61 -1.23 -8.49 4.39
N LEU A 62 -1.82 -9.09 5.42
CA LEU A 62 -1.10 -9.69 6.55
C LEU A 62 -0.32 -10.97 6.17
N ASN A 63 -0.55 -11.52 4.98
CA ASN A 63 0.24 -12.64 4.45
C ASN A 63 1.59 -12.19 3.87
N PHE A 64 1.83 -10.88 3.74
CA PHE A 64 3.14 -10.37 3.33
C PHE A 64 4.23 -10.74 4.33
N ARG A 65 5.41 -11.08 3.81
CA ARG A 65 6.61 -11.40 4.58
C ARG A 65 7.76 -10.57 4.04
N GLU A 66 8.64 -10.17 4.95
CA GLU A 66 9.85 -9.42 4.61
C GLU A 66 10.62 -10.10 3.49
N GLY A 67 11.11 -9.29 2.56
CA GLY A 67 11.85 -9.75 1.40
C GLY A 67 10.99 -10.23 0.23
N GLY A 68 9.66 -10.27 0.38
CA GLY A 68 8.74 -10.61 -0.71
C GLY A 68 8.82 -9.68 -1.94
N LEU A 69 9.34 -8.46 -1.77
CA LEU A 69 9.57 -7.51 -2.87
C LEU A 69 10.79 -7.84 -3.73
N TRP A 70 11.84 -8.47 -3.18
CA TRP A 70 13.10 -8.69 -3.92
C TRP A 70 12.92 -9.50 -5.21
N PRO A 71 12.13 -10.59 -5.24
CA PRO A 71 11.88 -11.33 -6.47
C PRO A 71 11.24 -10.48 -7.59
N LEU A 72 10.42 -9.48 -7.24
CA LEU A 72 9.77 -8.59 -8.22
C LEU A 72 10.73 -7.54 -8.80
N LEU A 73 11.83 -7.24 -8.10
CA LEU A 73 12.86 -6.34 -8.58
C LEU A 73 13.89 -7.07 -9.44
N ALA A 74 14.18 -8.33 -9.12
CA ALA A 74 15.11 -9.17 -9.85
C ALA A 74 14.61 -9.56 -11.25
N SER A 75 13.30 -9.45 -11.50
CA SER A 75 12.66 -9.78 -12.79
C SER A 75 12.56 -8.60 -13.76
N ARG A 76 13.21 -7.47 -13.46
CA ARG A 76 13.37 -6.31 -14.34
C ARG A 76 14.80 -6.18 -14.82
#